data_AF-A0A1I1DA21-F1
#
_entry.id   AF-A0A1I1DA21-F1
#
_cell.length_a   1.000
_cell.length_b   1.000
_cell.length_c   1.000
_cell.angle_alpha   90.00
_cell.angle_beta   90.00
_cell.angle_gamma   90.00
#
_symmetry.space_group_name_H-M   'P 1'
#
loop_
_entity.id
_entity.type
_entity.pdbx_description
1 polymer ?
#
loop_
_entity_poly.entity_id
_entity_poly.type
_entity_poly.pdbx_seq_one_letter_code
_entity_poly.pdbx_strand_id
1 'polypeptide(L)'
;MEIRAYSELYVESAQNILGHMFDFAINEANFSPRDIASRFCMAPCSKQFEIGNPRYVAGMTGPELAKVVLKESGYKKELPEDVMYIDRSPEYWAGWSLAYYQWLRDYKFSDILSAIGIDYILKLYPVYHEMDILKFVSLADEKMKEAYPDTALKRYRTNAGLSQSELAEESGVPLRQIQMFEQRQRDINKTSAINLLKLSKVLHIRMEDLMERGDA
;
A
#
# COMPACT_ATOMS: atom_id res chain seq x y z
N MET A 1 -9.37 -14.68 -9.16
CA MET A 1 -10.17 -13.81 -8.29
C MET A 1 -9.34 -12.56 -8.09
N GLU A 2 -9.79 -11.44 -8.65
CA GLU A 2 -9.11 -10.16 -8.42
C GLU A 2 -9.49 -9.68 -7.03
N ILE A 3 -8.54 -9.70 -6.10
CA ILE A 3 -8.74 -9.17 -4.75
C ILE A 3 -8.51 -7.67 -4.86
N ARG A 4 -9.60 -6.91 -4.77
CA ARG A 4 -9.56 -5.45 -4.60
C ARG A 4 -9.58 -5.13 -3.11
N ALA A 5 -8.96 -4.03 -2.73
CA ALA A 5 -8.91 -3.60 -1.33
C ALA A 5 -10.31 -3.36 -0.74
N TYR A 6 -11.21 -2.78 -1.53
CA TYR A 6 -12.59 -2.46 -1.15
C TYR A 6 -13.48 -2.23 -2.38
N SER A 7 -14.75 -1.87 -2.17
CA SER A 7 -15.72 -1.65 -3.26
C SER A 7 -15.28 -0.56 -4.23
N GLU A 8 -15.46 -0.79 -5.54
CA GLU A 8 -15.19 0.18 -6.60
C GLU A 8 -15.95 1.50 -6.41
N LEU A 9 -17.10 1.47 -5.72
CA LEU A 9 -17.91 2.65 -5.41
C LEU A 9 -17.14 3.73 -4.63
N TYR A 10 -16.09 3.35 -3.90
CA TYR A 10 -15.28 4.29 -3.13
C TYR A 10 -14.05 4.80 -3.89
N VAL A 11 -13.77 4.31 -5.10
CA VAL A 11 -12.50 4.60 -5.79
C VAL A 11 -12.37 6.08 -6.09
N GLU A 12 -13.36 6.69 -6.74
CA GLU A 12 -13.31 8.11 -7.08
C GLU A 12 -13.10 8.99 -5.84
N SER A 13 -13.85 8.71 -4.77
CA SER A 13 -13.74 9.46 -3.52
C SER A 13 -12.39 9.25 -2.84
N ALA A 14 -11.89 8.02 -2.77
CA ALA A 14 -10.58 7.68 -2.22
C ALA A 14 -9.46 8.40 -2.97
N GLN A 15 -9.51 8.41 -4.31
CA GLN A 15 -8.52 9.11 -5.11
C GLN A 15 -8.53 10.62 -4.89
N ASN A 16 -9.71 11.23 -4.82
CA ASN A 16 -9.84 12.66 -4.53
C ASN A 16 -9.32 12.99 -3.12
N ILE A 17 -9.66 12.19 -2.12
CA ILE A 17 -9.23 12.39 -0.72
C ILE A 17 -7.71 12.28 -0.61
N LEU A 18 -7.12 11.21 -1.15
CA LEU A 18 -5.67 11.02 -1.05
C LEU A 18 -4.90 12.03 -1.89
N GLY A 19 -5.41 12.40 -3.07
CA GLY A 19 -4.86 13.47 -3.89
C GLY A 19 -4.83 14.80 -3.13
N HIS A 20 -5.98 15.26 -2.64
CA HIS A 20 -6.04 16.51 -1.87
C HIS A 20 -5.26 16.45 -0.56
N MET A 21 -5.07 15.28 0.04
CA MET A 21 -4.23 15.12 1.23
C MET A 21 -2.77 15.48 0.92
N PHE A 22 -2.20 14.90 -0.14
CA PHE A 22 -0.82 15.19 -0.52
C PHE A 22 -0.64 16.62 -1.01
N ASP A 23 -1.58 17.11 -1.82
CA ASP A 23 -1.58 18.50 -2.29
C ASP A 23 -1.57 19.49 -1.11
N PHE A 24 -2.53 19.39 -0.20
CA PHE A 24 -2.59 20.24 0.98
C PHE A 24 -1.33 20.14 1.84
N ALA A 25 -0.86 18.93 2.12
CA ALA A 25 0.27 18.75 3.02
C ALA A 25 1.57 19.34 2.46
N ILE A 26 1.79 19.21 1.14
CA ILE A 26 3.02 19.65 0.49
C ILE A 26 2.95 21.13 0.15
N ASN A 27 1.88 21.57 -0.51
CA ASN A 27 1.78 22.93 -1.04
C ASN A 27 1.34 23.94 0.03
N GLU A 28 0.39 23.59 0.89
CA GLU A 28 -0.14 24.51 1.91
C GLU A 28 0.58 24.37 3.26
N ALA A 29 0.70 23.15 3.76
CA ALA A 29 1.33 22.89 5.04
C ALA A 29 2.87 22.80 4.98
N ASN A 30 3.46 23.00 3.79
CA ASN A 30 4.90 23.10 3.55
C ASN A 30 5.72 21.88 4.02
N PHE A 31 5.14 20.67 3.95
CA PHE A 31 5.88 19.44 4.21
C PHE A 31 6.62 18.98 2.96
N SER A 32 7.83 18.44 3.13
CA SER A 32 8.48 17.75 2.02
C SER A 32 7.67 16.50 1.63
N PRO A 33 7.61 16.12 0.34
CA PRO A 33 6.89 14.92 -0.11
C PRO A 33 7.27 13.66 0.66
N ARG A 34 8.57 13.46 0.92
CA ARG A 34 9.08 12.30 1.67
C ARG A 34 8.62 12.28 3.13
N ASP A 35 8.61 13.44 3.81
CA ASP A 35 8.20 13.51 5.21
C ASP A 35 6.71 13.16 5.35
N ILE A 36 5.84 13.78 4.55
CA ILE A 36 4.41 13.48 4.62
C ILE A 36 4.10 12.04 4.20
N ALA A 37 4.75 11.52 3.15
CA ALA A 37 4.58 10.13 2.73
C ALA A 37 4.99 9.15 3.85
N SER A 38 6.12 9.41 4.52
CA SER A 38 6.58 8.60 5.65
C SER A 38 5.59 8.64 6.81
N ARG A 39 5.12 9.84 7.19
CA ARG A 39 4.10 10.00 8.24
C ARG A 39 2.82 9.27 7.91
N PHE A 40 2.34 9.38 6.66
CA PHE A 40 1.15 8.69 6.20
C PHE A 40 1.29 7.16 6.32
N CYS A 41 2.39 6.58 5.85
CA CYS A 41 2.65 5.13 5.96
C CYS A 41 2.66 4.62 7.40
N MET A 42 3.06 5.45 8.37
CA MET A 42 3.09 5.09 9.79
C MET A 42 1.77 5.34 10.51
N ALA A 43 0.93 6.24 10.00
CA ALA A 43 -0.32 6.66 10.61
C ALA A 43 -1.37 5.52 10.64
N PRO A 44 -2.02 5.22 11.77
CA PRO A 44 -3.16 4.31 11.82
C PRO A 44 -4.23 4.54 10.76
N CYS A 45 -4.48 5.80 10.37
CA CYS A 45 -5.45 6.13 9.34
C CYS A 45 -5.12 5.53 7.97
N SER A 46 -3.84 5.37 7.58
CA SER A 46 -3.48 4.76 6.30
C SER A 46 -3.89 3.29 6.24
N LYS A 47 -3.68 2.54 7.33
CA LYS A 47 -4.13 1.14 7.44
C LYS A 47 -5.65 1.00 7.38
N GLN A 48 -6.39 2.01 7.86
CA GLN A 48 -7.85 2.04 7.75
C GLN A 48 -8.31 2.41 6.34
N PHE A 49 -7.57 3.29 5.66
CA PHE A 49 -7.79 3.62 4.26
C PHE A 49 -7.56 2.38 3.38
N GLU A 50 -6.47 1.64 3.60
CA GLU A 50 -6.09 0.43 2.84
C GLU A 50 -7.19 -0.64 2.83
N ILE A 51 -8.03 -0.72 3.87
CA ILE A 51 -9.13 -1.69 3.99
C ILE A 51 -10.50 -1.10 3.65
N GLY A 52 -10.55 0.14 3.13
CA GLY A 52 -11.79 0.78 2.69
C GLY A 52 -12.71 1.25 3.80
N ASN A 53 -12.19 1.62 4.97
CA ASN A 53 -13.01 2.18 6.03
C ASN A 53 -13.69 3.48 5.52
N PRO A 54 -15.04 3.54 5.45
CA PRO A 54 -15.76 4.66 4.82
C PRO A 54 -15.43 6.02 5.39
N ARG A 55 -15.02 6.10 6.67
CA ARG A 55 -14.55 7.35 7.27
C ARG A 55 -13.41 7.98 6.46
N TYR A 56 -12.46 7.18 5.98
CA TYR A 56 -11.24 7.66 5.33
C TYR A 56 -11.32 7.63 3.80
N VAL A 57 -12.09 6.70 3.22
CA VAL A 57 -12.22 6.60 1.75
C VAL A 57 -13.40 7.41 1.18
N ALA A 58 -14.28 7.96 2.02
CA ALA A 58 -15.41 8.80 1.59
C ALA A 58 -15.90 9.86 2.58
N GLY A 59 -15.65 9.67 3.88
CA GLY A 59 -16.26 10.46 4.95
C GLY A 59 -15.47 11.66 5.43
N MET A 60 -14.40 12.05 4.75
CA MET A 60 -13.59 13.23 5.07
C MET A 60 -12.96 13.83 3.82
N THR A 61 -12.45 15.04 3.94
CA THR A 61 -11.68 15.75 2.91
C THR A 61 -10.20 15.39 2.97
N GLY A 62 -9.45 15.70 1.91
CA GLY A 62 -8.00 15.54 1.89
C GLY A 62 -7.26 16.32 2.99
N PRO A 63 -7.55 17.62 3.19
CA PRO A 63 -6.98 18.40 4.30
C PRO A 63 -7.28 17.81 5.69
N GLU A 64 -8.50 17.31 5.92
CA GLU A 64 -8.84 16.61 7.16
C GLU A 64 -8.00 15.33 7.35
N LEU A 65 -7.82 14.55 6.28
CA LEU A 65 -6.93 13.38 6.32
C LEU A 65 -5.48 13.78 6.62
N ALA A 66 -4.96 14.84 6.01
CA ALA A 66 -3.61 15.35 6.29
C ALA A 66 -3.46 15.74 7.77
N LYS A 67 -4.45 16.46 8.33
CA LYS A 67 -4.50 16.82 9.75
C LYS A 67 -4.52 15.59 10.65
N VAL A 68 -5.27 14.53 10.29
CA VAL A 68 -5.27 13.25 11.02
C VAL A 68 -3.88 12.61 11.00
N VAL A 69 -3.25 12.49 9.83
CA VAL A 69 -1.89 11.94 9.68
C VAL A 69 -0.89 12.68 10.56
N LEU A 70 -0.92 14.02 10.50
CA LEU A 70 0.00 14.86 11.26
C LEU A 70 -0.23 14.71 12.77
N LYS A 71 -1.49 14.71 13.22
CA LYS A 71 -1.86 14.46 14.61
C LYS A 71 -1.38 13.09 15.09
N GLU A 72 -1.61 12.04 14.32
CA GLU A 72 -1.19 10.67 14.63
C GLU A 72 0.35 10.52 14.65
N SER A 73 1.06 11.34 13.88
CA SER A 73 2.53 11.42 13.91
C SER A 73 3.10 12.25 15.07
N GLY A 74 2.24 12.79 15.94
CA GLY A 74 2.65 13.62 17.07
C GLY A 74 3.01 15.07 16.73
N TYR A 75 2.64 15.56 15.54
CA TYR A 75 2.80 16.96 15.16
C TYR A 75 1.88 17.87 15.98
N LYS A 76 2.40 18.98 16.50
CA LYS A 76 1.69 19.85 17.46
C LYS A 76 1.57 21.31 17.04
N LYS A 77 2.14 21.71 15.90
CA LYS A 77 2.02 23.10 15.45
C LYS A 77 0.66 23.33 14.82
N GLU A 78 0.26 24.59 14.79
CA GLU A 78 -0.91 25.02 14.04
C GLU A 78 -0.74 24.66 12.56
N LEU A 79 -1.85 24.23 11.96
CA LEU A 79 -1.94 23.88 10.55
C LEU A 79 -2.79 24.94 9.85
N PRO A 80 -2.54 25.19 8.56
CA PRO A 80 -3.34 26.13 7.80
C PRO A 80 -4.82 25.72 7.79
N GLU A 81 -5.68 26.69 7.49
CA GLU A 81 -7.10 26.45 7.24
C GLU A 81 -7.27 25.49 6.06
N ASP A 82 -8.40 24.80 6.01
CA ASP A 82 -8.67 23.85 4.94
C ASP A 82 -8.88 24.61 3.62
N VAL A 83 -7.89 24.51 2.74
CA VAL A 83 -7.96 25.01 1.37
C VAL A 83 -7.99 23.83 0.41
N MET A 84 -8.93 23.84 -0.53
CA MET A 84 -8.99 22.87 -1.62
C MET A 84 -8.91 23.61 -2.95
N TYR A 85 -7.87 23.32 -3.72
CA TYR A 85 -7.72 23.85 -5.07
C TYR A 85 -8.46 22.98 -6.08
N ILE A 86 -9.03 23.63 -7.10
CA ILE A 86 -9.69 22.95 -8.23
C ILE A 86 -8.63 22.39 -9.19
N ASP A 87 -7.47 23.05 -9.30
CA ASP A 87 -6.38 22.60 -10.18
C ASP A 87 -5.71 21.34 -9.62
N ARG A 88 -5.51 20.37 -10.52
CA ARG A 88 -4.90 19.07 -10.21
C ARG A 88 -3.39 19.22 -10.24
N SER A 89 -2.78 19.53 -9.10
CA SER A 89 -1.33 19.63 -8.95
C SER A 89 -0.62 18.27 -9.17
N PRO A 90 0.70 18.26 -9.39
CA PRO A 90 1.49 17.03 -9.36
C PRO A 90 1.29 16.22 -8.07
N GLU A 91 1.17 16.90 -6.93
CA GLU A 91 0.95 16.31 -5.61
C GLU A 91 -0.43 15.65 -5.51
N TYR A 92 -1.45 16.32 -6.03
CA TYR A 92 -2.79 15.76 -6.16
C TYR A 92 -2.78 14.48 -6.99
N TRP A 93 -2.18 14.55 -8.18
CA TRP A 93 -2.14 13.40 -9.09
C TRP A 93 -1.34 12.23 -8.50
N ALA A 94 -0.26 12.49 -7.75
CA ALA A 94 0.49 11.46 -7.08
C ALA A 94 -0.35 10.71 -6.04
N GLY A 95 -1.10 11.44 -5.19
CA GLY A 95 -2.04 10.83 -4.25
C GLY A 95 -3.19 10.09 -4.94
N TRP A 96 -3.76 10.69 -6.00
CA TRP A 96 -4.85 10.13 -6.80
C TRP A 96 -4.46 8.80 -7.48
N SER A 97 -3.27 8.74 -8.05
CA SER A 97 -2.73 7.53 -8.72
C SER A 97 -2.36 6.46 -7.69
N LEU A 98 -1.78 6.87 -6.57
CA LEU A 98 -1.41 5.98 -5.46
C LEU A 98 -2.64 5.29 -4.85
N ALA A 99 -3.72 6.02 -4.60
CA ALA A 99 -4.97 5.46 -4.08
C ALA A 99 -5.55 4.40 -5.01
N TYR A 100 -5.54 4.66 -6.32
CA TYR A 100 -6.04 3.69 -7.29
C TYR A 100 -5.19 2.43 -7.33
N TYR A 101 -3.87 2.57 -7.38
CA TYR A 101 -2.98 1.40 -7.41
C TYR A 101 -3.10 0.57 -6.14
N GLN A 102 -3.20 1.23 -4.98
CA GLN A 102 -3.48 0.59 -3.70
C GLN A 102 -4.79 -0.20 -3.75
N TRP A 103 -5.89 0.43 -4.18
CA TRP A 103 -7.18 -0.25 -4.32
C TRP A 103 -7.13 -1.43 -5.28
N LEU A 104 -6.50 -1.23 -6.44
CA LEU A 104 -6.46 -2.18 -7.54
C LEU A 104 -5.68 -3.45 -7.17
N ARG A 105 -4.55 -3.30 -6.48
CA ARG A 105 -3.63 -4.40 -6.16
C ARG A 105 -3.67 -4.84 -4.70
N ASP A 106 -4.42 -4.15 -3.85
CA ASP A 106 -4.52 -4.39 -2.40
C ASP A 106 -3.16 -4.30 -1.66
N TYR A 107 -2.15 -3.65 -2.23
CA TYR A 107 -0.89 -3.46 -1.51
C TYR A 107 -1.04 -2.51 -0.32
N LYS A 108 -0.10 -2.56 0.64
CA LYS A 108 0.01 -1.51 1.65
C LYS A 108 0.65 -0.28 1.02
N PHE A 109 0.25 0.92 1.44
CA PHE A 109 0.92 2.16 1.03
C PHE A 109 2.41 2.14 1.35
N SER A 110 2.79 1.54 2.49
CA SER A 110 4.19 1.37 2.88
C SER A 110 4.98 0.56 1.87
N ASP A 111 4.39 -0.49 1.30
CA ASP A 111 5.08 -1.36 0.33
C ASP A 111 5.23 -0.63 -1.01
N ILE A 112 4.15 0.02 -1.48
CA ILE A 112 4.15 0.78 -2.74
C ILE A 112 5.16 1.92 -2.68
N LEU A 113 5.13 2.74 -1.62
CA LEU A 113 6.00 3.89 -1.47
C LEU A 113 7.45 3.52 -1.18
N SER A 114 7.71 2.34 -0.61
CA SER A 114 9.08 1.82 -0.47
C SER A 114 9.66 1.35 -1.82
N ALA A 115 8.83 0.76 -2.68
CA ALA A 115 9.25 0.29 -4.00
C ALA A 115 9.43 1.42 -5.02
N ILE A 116 8.49 2.35 -5.06
CA ILE A 116 8.41 3.38 -6.11
C ILE A 116 9.00 4.71 -5.64
N GLY A 117 8.70 5.13 -4.41
CA GLY A 117 9.06 6.43 -3.86
C GLY A 117 8.16 7.57 -4.35
N ILE A 118 7.70 8.41 -3.42
CA ILE A 118 6.79 9.53 -3.73
C ILE A 118 7.39 10.54 -4.72
N ASP A 119 8.69 10.84 -4.62
CA ASP A 119 9.34 11.77 -5.56
C ASP A 119 9.35 11.23 -6.98
N TYR A 120 9.45 9.91 -7.16
CA TYR A 120 9.43 9.32 -8.48
C TYR A 120 8.02 9.42 -9.05
N ILE A 121 6.99 9.14 -8.26
CA ILE A 121 5.59 9.34 -8.66
C ILE A 121 5.38 10.79 -9.10
N LEU A 122 5.77 11.79 -8.29
CA LEU A 122 5.66 13.21 -8.66
C LEU A 122 6.33 13.54 -9.99
N LYS A 123 7.51 12.98 -10.27
CA LYS A 123 8.24 13.18 -11.54
C LYS A 123 7.54 12.59 -12.76
N LEU A 124 6.64 11.62 -12.58
CA LEU A 124 5.86 11.06 -13.69
C LEU A 124 4.77 12.01 -14.17
N TYR A 125 4.35 12.96 -13.33
CA TYR A 125 3.21 13.83 -13.59
C TYR A 125 3.20 14.39 -15.02
N PRO A 126 4.24 15.10 -15.53
CA PRO A 126 4.15 15.82 -16.81
C PRO A 126 3.74 14.97 -18.03
N VAL A 127 3.94 13.65 -17.97
CA VAL A 127 3.56 12.73 -19.04
C VAL A 127 2.37 11.86 -18.62
N TYR A 128 2.41 11.28 -17.42
CA TYR A 128 1.45 10.24 -17.02
C TYR A 128 0.06 10.79 -16.67
N HIS A 129 -0.07 12.08 -16.30
CA HIS A 129 -1.38 12.67 -15.98
C HIS A 129 -2.33 12.77 -17.17
N GLU A 130 -1.79 12.81 -18.40
CA GLU A 130 -2.54 12.82 -19.66
C GLU A 130 -2.80 11.40 -20.19
N MET A 131 -2.22 10.37 -19.57
CA MET A 131 -2.36 8.98 -19.99
C MET A 131 -3.50 8.28 -19.25
N ASP A 132 -3.93 7.15 -19.80
CA ASP A 132 -4.76 6.20 -19.06
C ASP A 132 -4.02 5.74 -17.79
N ILE A 133 -4.71 5.76 -16.65
CA ILE A 133 -4.19 5.36 -15.34
C ILE A 133 -3.58 3.95 -15.33
N LEU A 134 -4.04 3.05 -16.21
CA LEU A 134 -3.49 1.70 -16.35
C LEU A 134 -2.01 1.70 -16.80
N LYS A 135 -1.52 2.80 -17.38
CA LYS A 135 -0.09 2.99 -17.67
C LYS A 135 0.73 3.20 -16.41
N PHE A 136 0.20 3.96 -15.44
CA PHE A 136 0.80 4.05 -14.11
C PHE A 136 0.77 2.69 -13.41
N VAL A 137 -0.33 1.93 -13.52
CA VAL A 137 -0.45 0.58 -12.94
C VAL A 137 0.63 -0.36 -13.49
N SER A 138 0.82 -0.39 -14.81
CA SER A 138 1.83 -1.26 -15.42
C SER A 138 3.24 -0.93 -14.95
N LEU A 139 3.59 0.36 -14.87
CA LEU A 139 4.87 0.81 -14.32
C LEU A 139 5.01 0.45 -12.84
N ALA A 140 3.95 0.64 -12.05
CA ALA A 140 3.97 0.32 -10.64
C ALA A 140 4.14 -1.19 -10.41
N ASP A 141 3.49 -2.04 -11.20
CA ASP A 141 3.66 -3.49 -11.15
C ASP A 141 5.11 -3.92 -11.48
N GLU A 142 5.75 -3.30 -12.46
CA GLU A 142 7.17 -3.52 -12.75
C GLU A 142 8.05 -3.14 -11.57
N LYS A 143 7.82 -1.95 -10.98
CA LYS A 143 8.57 -1.49 -9.80
C LYS A 143 8.38 -2.39 -8.58
N MET A 144 7.15 -2.88 -8.37
CA MET A 144 6.86 -3.82 -7.28
C MET A 144 7.60 -5.15 -7.47
N LYS A 145 7.65 -5.68 -8.70
CA LYS A 145 8.40 -6.91 -9.02
C LYS A 145 9.91 -6.73 -8.85
N GLU A 146 10.44 -5.58 -9.27
CA GLU A 146 11.86 -5.23 -9.07
C GLU A 146 12.23 -5.12 -7.59
N ALA A 147 11.38 -4.47 -6.79
CA ALA A 147 11.61 -4.24 -5.36
C ALA A 147 11.43 -5.50 -4.51
N TYR A 148 10.49 -6.38 -4.91
CA TYR A 148 10.12 -7.59 -4.16
C TYR A 148 10.18 -8.84 -5.06
N PRO A 149 11.39 -9.28 -5.47
CA PRO A 149 11.54 -10.44 -6.36
C PRO A 149 11.15 -11.76 -5.69
N ASP A 150 11.31 -11.84 -4.37
CA ASP A 150 10.95 -12.99 -3.56
C ASP A 150 9.46 -12.99 -3.19
N THR A 151 8.89 -14.19 -3.04
CA THR A 151 7.54 -14.36 -2.48
C THR A 151 7.45 -13.77 -1.08
N ALA A 152 6.26 -13.32 -0.69
CA ALA A 152 5.96 -12.84 0.65
C ALA A 152 6.37 -13.89 1.70
N LEU A 153 6.05 -15.16 1.48
CA LEU A 153 6.44 -16.26 2.37
C LEU A 153 7.96 -16.30 2.58
N LYS A 154 8.75 -16.28 1.50
CA LYS A 154 10.21 -16.30 1.59
C LYS A 154 10.73 -15.08 2.34
N ARG A 155 10.22 -13.88 2.01
CA ARG A 155 10.60 -12.62 2.65
C ARG A 155 10.36 -12.62 4.15
N TYR A 156 9.16 -12.99 4.58
CA TYR A 156 8.81 -13.04 6.00
C TYR A 156 9.58 -14.12 6.74
N ARG A 157 9.77 -15.30 6.13
CA ARG A 157 10.59 -16.36 6.70
C ARG A 157 12.03 -15.90 6.92
N THR A 158 12.68 -15.31 5.92
CA THR A 158 14.06 -14.84 6.07
C THR A 158 14.19 -13.69 7.07
N ASN A 159 13.19 -12.80 7.14
CA ASN A 159 13.16 -11.73 8.14
C ASN A 159 12.99 -12.27 9.57
N ALA A 160 12.29 -13.40 9.73
CA ALA A 160 12.19 -14.11 11.00
C ALA A 160 13.46 -14.92 11.34
N GLY A 161 14.46 -14.98 10.44
CA GLY A 161 15.69 -15.73 10.65
C GLY A 161 15.57 -17.24 10.50
N LEU A 162 14.46 -17.74 9.95
CA LEU A 162 14.17 -19.17 9.84
C LEU A 162 14.64 -19.75 8.50
N SER A 163 15.14 -20.98 8.51
CA SER A 163 15.27 -21.82 7.31
C SER A 163 13.93 -22.41 6.89
N GLN A 164 13.85 -22.97 5.68
CA GLN A 164 12.64 -23.66 5.22
C GLN A 164 12.29 -24.87 6.10
N SER A 165 13.31 -25.57 6.62
CA SER A 165 13.13 -26.72 7.50
C SER A 165 12.62 -26.33 8.88
N GLU A 166 13.17 -25.26 9.47
CA GLU A 166 12.71 -24.74 10.77
C GLU A 166 11.25 -24.24 10.68
N LEU A 167 10.91 -23.49 9.61
CA LEU A 167 9.52 -23.07 9.40
C LEU A 167 8.58 -24.28 9.24
N ALA A 168 9.03 -25.34 8.56
CA ALA A 168 8.24 -26.56 8.39
C ALA A 168 7.98 -27.27 9.73
N GLU A 169 9.02 -27.38 10.56
CA GLU A 169 8.95 -27.99 11.89
C GLU A 169 8.02 -27.20 12.81
N GLU A 170 8.22 -25.88 12.93
CA GLU A 170 7.45 -25.02 13.83
C GLU A 170 5.99 -24.87 13.40
N SER A 171 5.71 -24.76 12.10
CA SER A 171 4.35 -24.59 11.59
C SER A 171 3.59 -25.90 11.43
N GLY A 172 4.30 -27.03 11.35
CA GLY A 172 3.74 -28.32 10.97
C GLY A 172 3.21 -28.35 9.53
N VAL A 173 3.65 -27.43 8.66
CA VAL A 173 3.38 -27.44 7.23
C VAL A 173 4.53 -28.21 6.53
N PRO A 174 4.25 -29.18 5.64
CA PRO A 174 5.32 -29.98 5.03
C PRO A 174 6.38 -29.13 4.32
N LEU A 175 7.67 -29.44 4.53
CA LEU A 175 8.81 -28.74 3.92
C LEU A 175 8.67 -28.60 2.40
N ARG A 176 8.27 -29.68 1.72
CA ARG A 176 8.05 -29.67 0.27
C ARG A 176 7.00 -28.64 -0.14
N GLN A 177 5.96 -28.44 0.68
CA GLN A 177 4.91 -27.47 0.41
C GLN A 177 5.43 -26.03 0.53
N ILE A 178 6.22 -25.72 1.57
CA ILE A 178 6.90 -24.42 1.73
C ILE A 178 7.82 -24.14 0.53
N GLN A 179 8.65 -25.12 0.14
CA GLN A 179 9.53 -25.00 -1.02
C GLN A 179 8.78 -24.69 -2.30
N MET A 180 7.66 -25.39 -2.56
CA MET A 180 6.84 -25.17 -3.76
C MET A 180 6.19 -23.78 -3.77
N PHE A 181 5.77 -23.25 -2.61
CA PHE A 181 5.27 -21.88 -2.50
C PHE A 181 6.37 -20.87 -2.80
N GLU A 182 7.54 -21.00 -2.18
CA GLU A 182 8.63 -20.04 -2.38
C GLU A 182 9.19 -20.02 -3.80
N GLN A 183 9.12 -21.17 -4.50
CA GLN A 183 9.53 -21.32 -5.90
C GLN A 183 8.40 -20.97 -6.89
N ARG A 184 7.23 -20.53 -6.40
CA ARG A 184 6.02 -20.28 -7.22
C ARG A 184 5.56 -21.49 -8.05
N GLN A 185 5.95 -22.71 -7.65
CA GLN A 185 5.48 -23.97 -8.24
C GLN A 185 4.07 -24.33 -7.78
N ARG A 186 3.66 -23.79 -6.63
CA ARG A 186 2.30 -23.91 -6.10
C ARG A 186 1.82 -22.54 -5.66
N ASP A 187 0.58 -22.24 -6.03
CA ASP A 187 -0.10 -21.02 -5.64
C ASP A 187 -0.45 -21.07 -4.15
N ILE A 188 0.16 -20.18 -3.35
CA ILE A 188 -0.09 -20.07 -1.92
C ILE A 188 -1.52 -19.55 -1.64
N ASN A 189 -2.10 -18.76 -2.55
CA ASN A 189 -3.47 -18.24 -2.43
C ASN A 189 -4.53 -19.35 -2.53
N LYS A 190 -4.15 -20.54 -3.02
CA LYS A 190 -5.00 -21.74 -3.11
C LYS A 190 -4.72 -22.79 -2.03
N THR A 191 -3.84 -22.49 -1.07
CA THR A 191 -3.62 -23.39 0.07
C THR A 191 -4.79 -23.33 1.05
N SER A 192 -4.86 -24.29 1.98
CA SER A 192 -5.90 -24.26 3.01
C SER A 192 -5.68 -23.07 3.94
N ALA A 193 -6.77 -22.43 4.38
CA ALA A 193 -6.72 -21.34 5.36
C ALA A 193 -5.99 -21.77 6.65
N ILE A 194 -6.12 -23.04 7.04
CA ILE A 194 -5.40 -23.61 8.20
C ILE A 194 -3.88 -23.57 8.00
N ASN A 195 -3.38 -23.87 6.80
CA ASN A 195 -1.95 -23.79 6.51
C ASN A 195 -1.45 -22.34 6.50
N LEU A 196 -2.21 -21.41 5.92
CA LEU A 196 -1.88 -19.97 6.01
C LEU A 196 -1.83 -19.51 7.47
N LEU A 197 -2.82 -19.90 8.27
CA LEU A 197 -2.89 -19.55 9.69
C LEU A 197 -1.66 -20.07 10.44
N LYS A 198 -1.29 -21.35 10.26
CA LYS A 198 -0.10 -21.96 10.85
C LYS A 198 1.18 -21.19 10.52
N LEU A 199 1.41 -20.90 9.24
CA LEU A 199 2.57 -20.13 8.78
C LEU A 199 2.56 -18.72 9.38
N SER A 200 1.43 -18.03 9.35
CA SER A 200 1.30 -16.66 9.87
C SER A 200 1.58 -16.56 11.37
N LYS A 201 1.22 -17.60 12.15
CA LYS A 201 1.46 -17.64 13.60
C LYS A 201 2.95 -17.78 13.94
N VAL A 202 3.66 -18.62 13.21
CA VAL A 202 5.13 -18.78 13.36
C VAL A 202 5.85 -17.51 12.90
N LEU A 203 5.38 -16.89 11.82
CA LEU A 203 6.00 -15.69 11.26
C LEU A 203 5.56 -14.37 11.95
N HIS A 204 4.67 -14.45 12.94
CA HIS A 204 4.11 -13.29 13.67
C HIS A 204 3.49 -12.20 12.78
N ILE A 205 2.82 -12.62 11.72
CA ILE A 205 2.12 -11.74 10.76
C ILE A 205 0.66 -12.15 10.61
N ARG A 206 -0.11 -11.38 9.84
CA ARG A 206 -1.47 -11.78 9.48
C ARG A 206 -1.45 -12.72 8.28
N MET A 207 -2.54 -13.47 8.07
CA MET A 207 -2.62 -14.41 6.95
C MET A 207 -2.57 -13.70 5.59
N GLU A 208 -3.16 -12.50 5.51
CA GLU A 208 -3.24 -11.70 4.30
C GLU A 208 -1.85 -11.23 3.85
N ASP A 209 -0.92 -11.07 4.80
CA ASP A 209 0.46 -10.67 4.51
C ASP A 209 1.24 -11.78 3.78
N LEU A 210 0.77 -13.04 3.80
CA LEU A 210 1.35 -14.16 3.05
C LEU A 210 0.79 -14.34 1.63
N MET A 211 -0.26 -13.60 1.29
CA MET A 211 -0.90 -13.73 -0.01
C MET A 211 -0.05 -13.05 -1.09
N GLU A 212 0.06 -13.70 -2.26
CA GLU A 212 0.72 -13.12 -3.42
C GLU A 212 -0.29 -12.26 -4.19
N ARG A 213 0.11 -11.02 -4.50
CA ARG A 213 -0.70 -10.04 -5.25
C ARG A 213 -0.07 -9.87 -6.64
N GLY A 214 -0.90 -9.80 -7.69
CA GLY A 214 -0.43 -9.50 -9.05
C GLY A 214 -0.34 -10.66 -10.04
N ASP A 215 -0.82 -11.86 -9.68
CA ASP A 215 -1.06 -12.95 -10.64
C ASP A 215 -2.46 -12.84 -11.26
N ALA A 216 -2.64 -11.81 -12.10
CA ALA A 216 -3.71 -11.69 -13.10
C ALA A 216 -3.19 -10.87 -14.28
#